data_AF-A0A6V7VA97-F1
#
_entry.id   AF-A0A6V7VA97-F1
#
_cell.length_a   1.000
_cell.length_b   1.000
_cell.length_c   1.000
_cell.angle_alpha   90.00
_cell.angle_beta   90.00
_cell.angle_gamma   90.00
#
_symmetry.space_group_name_H-M   'P 1'
#
loop_
_entity.id
_entity.type
_entity.pdbx_description
1 polymer ?
#
loop_
_entity_poly.entity_id
_entity_poly.type
_entity_poly.pdbx_seq_one_letter_code
_entity_poly.pdbx_strand_id
1 'polypeptide(L)'
;MEGMPRAPMVAPDMRVPSQAFPEQLRPAIKEYIASHFHDNPNKYDSSLDELEHLRTVVSHCRADVEAICISKRYFAQLSMMKKRFPMEEHDPISIPFAWTDRGFDLMNIYEDVNFEMCCVMLNIGVAHALVAADESRLEMDISSLTFT
;
A
#
# COMPACT_ATOMS: atom_id res chain seq x y z
N MET A 1 -15.31 -29.02 24.02
CA MET A 1 -15.90 -28.09 23.03
C MET A 1 -15.31 -28.41 21.65
N GLU A 2 -15.23 -29.69 21.29
CA GLU A 2 -14.92 -30.14 19.93
C GLU A 2 -16.25 -30.43 19.23
N GLY A 3 -16.40 -30.01 17.97
CA GLY A 3 -17.61 -30.24 17.18
C GLY A 3 -18.64 -29.10 17.19
N MET A 4 -18.35 -27.96 17.82
CA MET A 4 -19.23 -26.78 17.71
C MET A 4 -19.03 -26.09 16.35
N PRO A 5 -20.10 -25.84 15.57
CA PRO A 5 -20.00 -25.11 14.31
C PRO A 5 -19.39 -23.72 14.53
N ARG A 6 -18.42 -23.33 13.69
CA ARG A 6 -17.77 -22.03 13.81
C ARG A 6 -18.60 -20.95 13.14
N ALA A 7 -18.64 -19.77 13.76
CA ALA A 7 -19.28 -18.61 13.18
C ALA A 7 -18.54 -18.16 11.91
N PRO A 8 -19.26 -17.65 10.90
CA PRO A 8 -18.61 -17.07 9.72
C PRO A 8 -17.79 -15.84 10.12
N MET A 9 -16.62 -15.68 9.50
CA MET A 9 -15.83 -14.46 9.61
C MET A 9 -16.25 -13.48 8.52
N VAL A 10 -16.27 -12.19 8.88
CA VAL A 10 -16.57 -11.10 7.95
C VAL A 10 -15.28 -10.33 7.72
N ALA A 11 -14.94 -10.10 6.46
CA ALA A 11 -13.87 -9.21 6.05
C ALA A 11 -14.46 -8.14 5.11
N PRO A 12 -14.04 -6.88 5.24
CA PRO A 12 -14.43 -5.82 4.30
C PRO A 12 -13.77 -6.03 2.93
N ASP A 13 -14.24 -5.31 1.92
CA ASP A 13 -13.63 -5.32 0.60
C ASP A 13 -12.35 -4.47 0.54
N MET A 14 -11.40 -4.89 -0.31
CA MET A 14 -10.22 -4.08 -0.61
C MET A 14 -10.59 -2.88 -1.46
N ARG A 15 -9.99 -1.73 -1.15
CA ARG A 15 -9.99 -0.57 -2.03
C ARG A 15 -9.18 -0.86 -3.29
N VAL A 16 -9.61 -0.30 -4.42
CA VAL A 16 -8.98 -0.54 -5.72
C VAL A 16 -8.37 0.76 -6.21
N PRO A 17 -7.09 0.79 -6.60
CA PRO A 17 -6.54 1.95 -7.29
C PRO A 17 -7.31 2.26 -8.57
N SER A 18 -7.79 3.49 -8.71
CA SER A 18 -8.65 3.88 -9.84
C SER A 18 -7.85 4.23 -11.09
N GLN A 19 -6.54 4.43 -10.94
CA GLN A 19 -5.61 4.80 -12.01
C GLN A 19 -4.29 4.04 -11.83
N ALA A 20 -3.50 4.00 -12.92
CA ALA A 20 -2.11 3.58 -12.86
C ALA A 20 -1.32 4.49 -11.92
N PHE A 21 -0.12 4.06 -11.54
CA PHE A 21 0.74 4.87 -10.69
C PHE A 21 0.99 6.26 -11.32
N PRO A 22 0.94 7.36 -10.56
CA PRO A 22 1.00 8.69 -11.14
C PRO A 22 2.30 8.92 -11.93
N GLU A 23 2.16 9.13 -13.24
CA GLU A 23 3.30 9.37 -14.14
C GLU A 23 4.09 10.63 -13.76
N GLN A 24 3.47 11.55 -13.02
CA GLN A 24 4.07 12.81 -12.57
C GLN A 24 5.05 12.61 -11.39
N LEU A 25 4.99 11.48 -10.66
CA LEU A 25 5.85 11.27 -9.49
C LEU A 25 7.33 11.29 -9.88
N ARG A 26 7.70 10.49 -10.89
CA ARG A 26 9.10 10.33 -11.31
C ARG A 26 9.71 11.66 -11.75
N PRO A 27 9.09 12.44 -12.66
CA PRO A 27 9.54 13.78 -12.99
C PRO A 27 9.67 14.70 -11.77
N ALA A 28 8.66 14.77 -10.90
CA ALA A 28 8.66 15.66 -9.74
C ALA A 28 9.80 15.33 -8.76
N ILE A 29 10.03 14.05 -8.47
CA ILE A 29 11.14 13.60 -7.63
C ILE A 29 12.49 13.93 -8.28
N LYS A 30 12.64 13.67 -9.58
CA LYS A 30 13.88 13.96 -10.30
C LYS A 30 14.21 15.46 -10.30
N GLU A 31 13.21 16.30 -10.55
CA GLU A 31 13.36 17.75 -10.51
C GLU A 31 13.73 18.25 -9.11
N TYR A 32 13.11 17.71 -8.07
CA TYR A 32 13.45 18.02 -6.68
C TYR A 32 14.88 17.61 -6.33
N ILE A 33 15.36 16.45 -6.81
CA ILE A 33 16.75 16.01 -6.63
C ILE A 33 17.74 16.98 -7.27
N ALA A 34 17.49 17.40 -8.50
CA ALA A 34 18.37 18.33 -9.21
C ALA A 34 18.40 19.72 -8.56
N SER A 35 17.23 20.24 -8.18
CA SER A 35 17.08 21.61 -7.69
C SER A 35 17.44 21.78 -6.21
N HIS A 36 17.02 20.88 -5.33
CA HIS A 36 17.19 21.02 -3.89
C HIS A 36 18.43 20.28 -3.36
N PHE A 37 18.72 19.08 -3.87
CA PHE A 37 19.88 18.30 -3.42
C PHE A 37 21.13 18.53 -4.27
N HIS A 38 21.00 19.22 -5.41
CA HIS A 38 22.08 19.45 -6.37
C HIS A 38 22.82 18.16 -6.77
N ASP A 39 22.10 17.03 -6.81
CA ASP A 39 22.64 15.73 -7.22
C ASP A 39 22.06 15.31 -8.57
N ASN A 40 22.69 14.32 -9.22
CA ASN A 40 22.25 13.76 -10.48
C ASN A 40 21.01 12.87 -10.28
N PRO A 41 19.82 13.24 -10.83
CA PRO A 41 18.60 12.47 -10.65
C PRO A 41 18.65 11.06 -11.24
N ASN A 42 19.45 10.84 -12.28
CA ASN A 42 19.52 9.55 -12.97
C ASN A 42 20.22 8.46 -12.14
N LYS A 43 20.91 8.82 -11.05
CA LYS A 43 21.44 7.85 -10.09
C LYS A 43 20.35 7.04 -9.38
N TYR A 44 19.13 7.56 -9.35
CA TYR A 44 18.01 7.00 -8.59
C TYR A 44 16.99 6.27 -9.46
N ASP A 45 17.24 6.11 -10.76
CA ASP A 45 16.31 5.46 -11.68
C ASP A 45 15.92 4.05 -11.24
N SER A 46 16.89 3.22 -10.84
CA SER A 46 16.60 1.86 -10.35
C SER A 46 15.72 1.84 -9.10
N SER A 47 15.84 2.85 -8.23
CA SER A 47 15.01 2.95 -7.02
C SER A 47 13.58 3.39 -7.35
N LEU A 48 13.41 4.27 -8.34
CA LEU A 48 12.11 4.68 -8.85
C LEU A 48 11.42 3.52 -9.59
N ASP A 49 12.18 2.73 -10.35
CA ASP A 49 11.68 1.51 -11.00
C ASP A 49 11.19 0.48 -9.97
N GLU A 50 11.94 0.29 -8.86
CA GLU A 50 11.49 -0.59 -7.77
C GLU A 50 10.19 -0.08 -7.14
N LEU A 51 10.06 1.22 -6.90
CA LEU A 51 8.84 1.82 -6.33
C LEU A 51 7.62 1.59 -7.23
N GLU A 52 7.77 1.82 -8.54
CA GLU A 52 6.74 1.58 -9.55
C GLU A 52 6.34 0.10 -9.62
N HIS A 53 7.32 -0.79 -9.52
CA HIS A 53 7.06 -2.23 -9.47
C HIS A 53 6.29 -2.63 -8.21
N LEU A 54 6.71 -2.16 -7.03
CA LEU A 54 6.02 -2.41 -5.77
C LEU A 54 4.56 -1.93 -5.84
N ARG A 55 4.32 -0.74 -6.40
CA ARG A 55 2.97 -0.22 -6.56
C ARG A 55 2.14 -1.03 -7.56
N THR A 56 2.75 -1.51 -8.64
CA THR A 56 2.08 -2.40 -9.59
C THR A 56 1.54 -3.63 -8.90
N VAL A 57 2.30 -4.27 -8.00
CA VAL A 57 1.82 -5.41 -7.22
C VAL A 57 0.65 -5.02 -6.30
N VAL A 58 0.75 -3.90 -5.59
CA VAL A 58 -0.33 -3.36 -4.73
C VAL A 58 -1.63 -3.15 -5.52
N SER A 59 -1.55 -2.71 -6.78
CA SER A 59 -2.71 -2.51 -7.65
C SER A 59 -3.53 -3.78 -7.94
N HIS A 60 -2.91 -4.96 -7.86
CA HIS A 60 -3.61 -6.22 -8.11
C HIS A 60 -4.57 -6.62 -6.99
N CYS A 61 -4.54 -5.94 -5.84
CA CYS A 61 -5.48 -6.16 -4.72
C CYS A 61 -5.60 -7.66 -4.33
N ARG A 62 -4.46 -8.33 -4.15
CA ARG A 62 -4.40 -9.75 -3.77
C ARG A 62 -4.30 -9.91 -2.25
N ALA A 63 -5.04 -10.88 -1.71
CA ALA A 63 -5.03 -11.24 -0.30
C ALA A 63 -4.21 -12.53 -0.09
N ASP A 64 -2.88 -12.42 -0.15
CA ASP A 64 -1.96 -13.52 0.15
C ASP A 64 -0.70 -13.00 0.88
N VAL A 65 0.05 -13.91 1.50
CA VAL A 65 1.20 -13.57 2.35
C VAL A 65 2.28 -12.80 1.59
N GLU A 66 2.51 -13.14 0.32
CA GLU A 66 3.50 -12.49 -0.53
C GLU A 66 3.08 -11.05 -0.86
N ALA A 67 1.83 -10.86 -1.31
CA ALA A 67 1.26 -9.55 -1.60
C ALA A 67 1.22 -8.65 -0.35
N ILE A 68 0.96 -9.21 0.83
CA ILE A 68 1.05 -8.50 2.11
C ILE A 68 2.47 -8.00 2.37
N CYS A 69 3.48 -8.86 2.19
CA CYS A 69 4.88 -8.48 2.38
C CYS A 69 5.29 -7.37 1.42
N ILE A 70 4.90 -7.46 0.15
CA ILE A 70 5.17 -6.45 -0.87
C ILE A 70 4.46 -5.12 -0.55
N SER A 71 3.20 -5.17 -0.10
CA SER A 71 2.44 -3.99 0.30
C SER A 71 3.07 -3.28 1.51
N LYS A 72 3.58 -4.04 2.49
CA LYS A 72 4.35 -3.50 3.62
C LYS A 72 5.65 -2.83 3.17
N ARG A 73 6.37 -3.42 2.20
CA ARG A 73 7.56 -2.80 1.59
C ARG A 73 7.21 -1.49 0.90
N TYR A 74 6.15 -1.48 0.09
CA TYR A 74 5.68 -0.26 -0.58
C TYR A 74 5.35 0.86 0.42
N PHE A 75 4.56 0.55 1.47
CA PHE A 75 4.25 1.49 2.54
C PHE A 75 5.50 2.05 3.22
N ALA A 76 6.48 1.20 3.52
CA ALA A 76 7.74 1.63 4.11
C ALA A 76 8.52 2.57 3.19
N GLN A 77 8.57 2.30 1.88
CA GLN A 77 9.22 3.18 0.91
C GLN A 77 8.55 4.56 0.87
N LEU A 78 7.21 4.63 0.80
CA LEU A 78 6.49 5.91 0.86
C LEU A 78 6.79 6.67 2.17
N SER A 79 6.82 5.97 3.31
CA SER A 79 7.16 6.57 4.60
C SER A 79 8.58 7.15 4.63
N MET A 80 9.54 6.50 3.97
CA MET A 80 10.91 7.00 3.85
C MET A 80 11.02 8.17 2.86
N MET A 81 10.28 8.11 1.75
CA MET A 81 10.23 9.19 0.75
C MET A 81 9.66 10.47 1.34
N LYS A 82 8.50 10.39 2.01
CA LYS A 82 7.84 11.53 2.65
C LYS A 82 8.77 12.30 3.62
N LYS A 83 9.74 11.63 4.26
CA LYS A 83 10.72 12.28 5.15
C LYS A 83 11.77 13.13 4.43
N ARG A 84 11.92 12.94 3.11
CA ARG A 84 12.96 13.57 2.28
C ARG A 84 12.38 14.48 1.19
N PHE A 85 11.14 14.21 0.80
CA PHE A 85 10.43 14.83 -0.30
C PHE A 85 9.13 15.42 0.26
N PRO A 86 8.89 16.72 0.09
CA PRO A 86 7.66 17.36 0.55
C PRO A 86 6.51 16.95 -0.38
N MET A 87 5.77 15.91 0.00
CA MET A 87 4.73 15.25 -0.81
C MET A 87 3.36 15.23 -0.11
N GLU A 88 3.23 15.93 1.02
CA GLU A 88 1.96 16.05 1.73
C GLU A 88 1.04 17.07 1.06
N GLU A 89 -0.20 17.17 1.52
CA GLU A 89 -1.14 18.18 1.02
C GLU A 89 -0.51 19.59 1.07
N HIS A 90 -0.62 20.30 -0.06
CA HIS A 90 -0.05 21.64 -0.29
C HIS A 90 1.49 21.72 -0.40
N ASP A 91 2.20 20.60 -0.34
CA ASP A 91 3.64 20.60 -0.56
C ASP A 91 4.02 20.80 -2.04
N PRO A 92 5.24 21.29 -2.34
CA PRO A 92 5.68 21.59 -3.71
C PRO A 92 5.71 20.41 -4.69
N ILE A 93 5.84 19.18 -4.21
CA ILE A 93 5.80 17.96 -5.05
C ILE A 93 4.69 16.99 -4.60
N SER A 94 3.60 17.55 -4.08
CA SER A 94 2.34 16.83 -3.91
C SER A 94 1.80 16.39 -5.28
N ILE A 95 1.27 15.17 -5.34
CA ILE A 95 0.74 14.57 -6.56
C ILE A 95 -0.57 13.84 -6.28
N PRO A 96 -1.49 13.77 -7.26
CA PRO A 96 -2.79 13.15 -7.05
C PRO A 96 -2.68 11.62 -7.00
N PHE A 97 -3.30 11.02 -5.98
CA PHE A 97 -3.51 9.57 -5.87
C PHE A 97 -5.01 9.28 -5.92
N ALA A 98 -5.40 8.23 -6.66
CA ALA A 98 -6.80 7.89 -6.90
C ALA A 98 -7.15 6.46 -6.44
N TRP A 99 -8.17 6.34 -5.60
CA TRP A 99 -8.67 5.07 -5.07
C TRP A 99 -10.20 5.00 -5.08
N THR A 100 -10.74 3.84 -5.43
CA THR A 100 -12.18 3.56 -5.44
C THR A 100 -12.53 2.62 -4.28
N ASP A 101 -13.59 2.98 -3.56
CA ASP A 101 -14.21 2.11 -2.56
C ASP A 101 -15.28 1.23 -3.23
N ARG A 102 -15.10 -0.11 -3.23
CA ARG A 102 -16.01 -1.03 -3.95
C ARG A 102 -17.45 -0.98 -3.42
N GLY A 103 -17.63 -0.66 -2.14
CA GLY A 103 -18.97 -0.63 -1.55
C GLY A 103 -19.83 0.54 -2.02
N PHE A 104 -19.21 1.59 -2.55
CA PHE A 104 -19.87 2.86 -2.84
C PHE A 104 -19.67 3.36 -4.28
N ASP A 105 -18.88 2.65 -5.10
CA ASP A 105 -18.44 3.08 -6.44
C ASP A 105 -17.92 4.53 -6.46
N LEU A 106 -17.36 4.97 -5.33
CA LEU A 106 -16.90 6.33 -5.13
C LEU A 106 -15.39 6.40 -5.32
N MET A 107 -14.97 7.11 -6.37
CA MET A 107 -13.58 7.45 -6.63
C MET A 107 -13.18 8.65 -5.77
N ASN A 108 -12.10 8.47 -5.00
CA ASN A 108 -11.51 9.49 -4.14
C ASN A 108 -10.14 9.86 -4.70
N ILE A 109 -9.89 11.16 -4.88
CA ILE A 109 -8.62 11.69 -5.41
C ILE A 109 -8.11 12.74 -4.44
N TYR A 110 -6.88 12.57 -3.96
CA TYR A 110 -6.22 13.53 -3.08
C TYR A 110 -4.76 13.72 -3.50
N GLU A 111 -4.30 14.97 -3.47
CA GLU A 111 -2.90 15.35 -3.68
C GLU A 111 -2.10 15.24 -2.38
N ASP A 112 -2.06 14.03 -1.80
CA ASP A 112 -1.39 13.78 -0.53
C ASP A 112 -0.85 12.34 -0.48
N VAL A 113 0.45 12.20 -0.26
CA VAL A 113 1.07 10.88 -0.05
C VAL A 113 0.49 10.14 1.15
N ASN A 114 -0.02 10.85 2.16
CA ASN A 114 -0.68 10.23 3.30
C ASN A 114 -1.96 9.51 2.90
N PHE A 115 -2.70 10.04 1.92
CA PHE A 115 -3.91 9.37 1.40
C PHE A 115 -3.56 8.02 0.75
N GLU A 116 -2.50 7.98 -0.08
CA GLU A 116 -1.97 6.75 -0.66
C GLU A 116 -1.55 5.77 0.45
N MET A 117 -0.75 6.23 1.42
CA MET A 117 -0.31 5.41 2.55
C MET A 117 -1.48 4.85 3.37
N CYS A 118 -2.53 5.65 3.61
CA CYS A 118 -3.73 5.21 4.31
C CYS A 118 -4.47 4.11 3.56
N CYS A 119 -4.64 4.25 2.24
CA CYS A 119 -5.29 3.25 1.41
C CYS A 119 -4.49 1.92 1.36
N VAL A 120 -3.17 2.01 1.25
CA VAL A 120 -2.28 0.84 1.31
C VAL A 120 -2.38 0.15 2.67
N MET A 121 -2.34 0.90 3.77
CA MET A 121 -2.43 0.35 5.13
C MET A 121 -3.79 -0.33 5.37
N LEU A 122 -4.88 0.29 4.90
CA LEU A 122 -6.22 -0.30 4.94
C LEU A 122 -6.21 -1.64 4.21
N ASN A 123 -5.73 -1.69 2.98
CA ASN A 123 -5.68 -2.93 2.20
C ASN A 123 -4.79 -4.01 2.83
N ILE A 124 -3.69 -3.65 3.50
CA ILE A 124 -2.88 -4.59 4.28
C ILE A 124 -3.73 -5.23 5.40
N GLY A 125 -4.50 -4.42 6.13
CA GLY A 125 -5.40 -4.91 7.17
C GLY A 125 -6.49 -5.83 6.61
N VAL A 126 -7.11 -5.43 5.49
CA VAL A 126 -8.11 -6.24 4.79
C VAL A 126 -7.52 -7.56 4.28
N ALA A 127 -6.32 -7.54 3.71
CA ALA A 127 -5.62 -8.74 3.25
C ALA A 127 -5.42 -9.73 4.40
N HIS A 128 -4.96 -9.25 5.56
CA HIS A 128 -4.82 -10.07 6.75
C HIS A 128 -6.15 -10.66 7.21
N ALA A 129 -7.23 -9.87 7.20
CA ALA A 129 -8.57 -10.36 7.56
C ALA A 129 -9.08 -11.44 6.59
N LEU A 130 -8.85 -11.26 5.28
CA LEU A 130 -9.25 -12.23 4.25
C LEU A 130 -8.44 -13.53 4.34
N VAL A 131 -7.11 -13.46 4.52
CA VAL A 131 -6.27 -14.65 4.72
C VAL A 131 -6.72 -15.41 5.98
N ALA A 132 -6.92 -14.70 7.10
CA ALA A 132 -7.39 -15.31 8.34
C ALA A 132 -8.83 -15.86 8.23
N ALA A 133 -9.64 -15.32 7.34
CA ALA A 133 -11.00 -15.80 7.06
C ALA A 133 -11.01 -17.11 6.26
N ASP A 134 -10.04 -17.28 5.36
CA ASP A 134 -9.88 -18.47 4.51
C ASP A 134 -9.19 -19.64 5.24
N GLU A 135 -8.38 -19.35 6.27
CA GLU A 135 -7.69 -20.38 7.05
C GLU A 135 -8.66 -21.35 7.74
N SER A 136 -8.49 -22.65 7.45
CA SER A 136 -9.18 -23.74 8.15
C SER A 136 -8.78 -23.72 9.62
N ARG A 137 -9.67 -23.21 10.46
CA ARG A 137 -9.40 -23.11 11.89
C ARG A 137 -9.43 -24.47 12.62
N LEU A 138 -9.54 -25.59 11.90
CA LEU A 138 -9.67 -26.94 12.45
C LEU A 138 -8.42 -27.39 13.22
N GLU A 139 -7.24 -26.95 12.79
CA GLU A 139 -5.98 -27.22 13.49
C GLU A 139 -5.62 -26.01 14.34
N MET A 140 -5.80 -26.14 15.65
CA MET A 140 -5.24 -25.20 16.60
C MET A 140 -3.75 -25.51 16.69
N ASP A 141 -2.94 -24.94 15.80
CA ASP A 141 -1.49 -24.95 16.01
C ASP A 141 -1.18 -23.97 17.15
N ILE A 142 -1.18 -24.52 18.37
CA ILE A 142 -0.94 -23.82 19.64
C ILE A 142 0.47 -23.16 19.66
N SER A 143 1.32 -23.40 18.66
CA SER A 143 2.69 -22.87 18.61
C SER A 143 2.82 -21.40 18.17
N SER A 144 1.78 -20.77 17.59
CA SER A 144 1.89 -19.44 16.97
C SER A 144 1.53 -18.25 17.88
N LEU A 145 1.13 -18.48 19.15
CA LEU A 145 0.72 -17.44 20.10
C LEU A 145 1.78 -17.03 21.13
N THR A 146 3.05 -17.43 20.96
CA THR A 146 4.16 -16.94 21.80
C THR A 146 5.21 -16.23 20.96
N PHE A 147 4.96 -14.96 20.65
CA PHE A 147 6.04 -13.99 20.45
C PHE A 147 6.08 -13.08 21.68
N THR A 148 6.91 -13.45 22.65
CA THR A 148 7.51 -12.53 23.64
C THR A 148 8.73 -11.86 23.03
#